data_AF-A0A172YNW8-F1
#
_entry.id   AF-A0A172YNW8-F1
#
_cell.length_a   1.000
_cell.length_b   1.000
_cell.length_c   1.000
_cell.angle_alpha   90.00
_cell.angle_beta   90.00
_cell.angle_gamma   90.00
#
_symmetry.space_group_name_H-M   'P 1'
#
loop_
_entity.id
_entity.type
_entity.pdbx_description
1 polymer ?
#
loop_
_entity_poly.entity_id
_entity_poly.type
_entity_poly.pdbx_seq_one_letter_code
_entity_poly.pdbx_strand_id
1 'polypeptide(L)'
;MSEDPRADQFIEEIRNALIQIWDPKGVAKKPDLHDEYDDYLELILDHFEEESACADRIADLLLAIEQEDFKQKRSDQAAKQAGHAIWQAFERFIA
;
A
#
# COMPACT_ATOMS: atom_id res chain seq x y z
N MET A 1 13.56 4.13 17.02
CA MET A 1 14.18 4.67 15.80
C MET A 1 14.70 3.46 15.07
N SER A 2 14.09 3.13 13.93
CA SER A 2 14.49 1.98 13.13
C SER A 2 15.97 2.13 12.77
N GLU A 3 16.77 1.08 12.95
CA GLU A 3 18.22 1.15 12.76
C GLU A 3 18.65 1.12 11.27
N ASP A 4 17.71 0.87 10.34
CA ASP A 4 17.95 0.89 8.88
C ASP A 4 17.13 1.99 8.18
N PRO A 5 17.78 3.06 7.70
CA PRO A 5 17.10 4.16 6.98
C PRO A 5 16.46 3.72 5.67
N ARG A 6 16.85 2.56 5.10
CA ARG A 6 16.20 2.00 3.90
C ARG A 6 14.87 1.36 4.24
N ALA A 7 14.75 0.76 5.43
CA ALA A 7 13.47 0.23 5.90
C ALA A 7 12.48 1.38 6.12
N ASP A 8 12.89 2.45 6.81
CA ASP A 8 12.03 3.63 6.99
C ASP A 8 11.60 4.23 5.64
N GLN A 9 12.53 4.36 4.68
CA GLN A 9 12.20 4.84 3.33
C GLN A 9 11.19 3.93 2.61
N PHE A 10 11.35 2.61 2.71
CA PHE A 10 10.45 1.64 2.10
C PHE A 10 9.04 1.73 2.68
N ILE A 11 8.92 1.82 4.00
CA ILE A 11 7.64 2.02 4.70
C ILE A 11 6.98 3.34 4.25
N GLU A 12 7.75 4.42 4.11
CA GLU A 12 7.23 5.68 3.59
C GLU A 12 6.77 5.59 2.13
N GLU A 13 7.45 4.83 1.28
CA GLU A 13 7.04 4.61 -0.11
C GLU A 13 5.71 3.86 -0.21
N ILE A 14 5.51 2.82 0.61
CA ILE A 14 4.22 2.10 0.69
C ILE A 14 3.13 3.06 1.14
N ARG A 15 3.36 3.78 2.24
CA ARG A 15 2.40 4.76 2.79
C ARG A 15 2.02 5.82 1.75
N ASN A 16 2.99 6.34 1.00
CA ASN A 16 2.75 7.30 -0.07
C ASN A 16 1.88 6.71 -1.20
N ALA A 17 2.08 5.45 -1.58
CA ALA A 17 1.24 4.80 -2.57
C ALA A 17 -0.21 4.64 -2.08
N LEU A 18 -0.40 4.28 -0.80
CA LEU A 18 -1.73 4.18 -0.20
C LEU A 18 -2.45 5.53 -0.14
N ILE A 19 -1.74 6.60 0.20
CA ILE A 19 -2.34 7.92 0.44
C ILE A 19 -2.50 8.75 -0.85
N GLN A 20 -1.58 8.64 -1.80
CA GLN A 20 -1.56 9.53 -2.99
C GLN A 20 -2.15 8.85 -4.23
N ILE A 21 -2.16 7.52 -4.29
CA ILE A 21 -2.60 6.77 -5.47
C ILE A 21 -3.90 6.03 -5.19
N TRP A 22 -3.93 5.21 -4.14
CA TRP A 22 -5.10 4.41 -3.81
C TRP A 22 -6.18 5.27 -3.15
N ASP A 23 -5.91 5.87 -2.00
CA ASP A 23 -6.75 6.80 -1.24
C ASP A 23 -8.28 6.61 -1.31
N PRO A 24 -8.83 5.44 -0.92
CA PRO A 24 -10.28 5.23 -0.87
C PRO A 24 -10.98 6.14 0.15
N LYS A 25 -10.28 6.58 1.20
CA LYS A 25 -10.83 7.45 2.24
C LYS A 25 -10.80 8.94 1.88
N GLY A 26 -10.07 9.33 0.83
CA GLY A 26 -9.93 10.74 0.44
C GLY A 26 -9.15 11.56 1.45
N VAL A 27 -8.15 10.95 2.11
CA VAL A 27 -7.35 11.57 3.17
C VAL A 27 -6.00 12.08 2.67
N ALA A 28 -5.70 12.04 1.37
CA ALA A 28 -4.48 12.59 0.79
C ALA A 28 -4.13 14.04 1.21
N LYS A 29 -5.16 14.83 1.54
CA LYS A 29 -5.05 16.23 1.98
C LYS A 29 -5.25 16.42 3.49
N LYS A 30 -5.30 15.32 4.25
CA LYS A 30 -5.59 15.29 5.69
C LYS A 30 -4.48 14.52 6.42
N PRO A 31 -3.31 15.17 6.67
CA PRO A 31 -2.17 14.53 7.31
C PRO A 31 -2.50 13.84 8.64
N ASP A 32 -3.44 14.40 9.40
CA ASP A 32 -3.89 13.89 10.70
C ASP A 32 -4.65 12.55 10.62
N LEU A 33 -4.95 12.07 9.41
CA LEU A 33 -5.66 10.81 9.14
C LEU A 33 -4.80 9.82 8.33
N HIS A 34 -3.51 10.11 8.15
CA HIS A 34 -2.59 9.25 7.40
C HIS A 34 -2.27 7.94 8.14
N ASP A 35 -2.41 7.93 9.47
CA ASP A 35 -2.28 6.77 10.34
C ASP A 35 -3.39 5.74 10.12
N GLU A 36 -4.53 6.15 9.55
CA GLU A 36 -5.62 5.24 9.22
C GLU A 36 -5.28 4.19 8.14
N TYR A 37 -4.13 4.31 7.48
CA TYR A 37 -3.63 3.32 6.53
C TYR A 37 -2.55 2.39 7.11
N ASP A 38 -2.14 2.58 8.37
CA ASP A 38 -1.09 1.78 9.02
C ASP A 38 -1.52 0.33 9.17
N ASP A 39 -2.81 0.08 9.40
CA ASP A 39 -3.39 -1.27 9.50
C ASP A 39 -3.20 -2.07 8.19
N TYR A 40 -3.26 -1.40 7.03
CA TYR A 40 -3.04 -2.07 5.75
C TYR A 40 -1.56 -2.20 5.42
N LEU A 41 -0.70 -1.42 6.07
CA LEU A 41 0.73 -1.51 5.87
C LEU A 41 1.26 -2.85 6.39
N GLU A 42 0.79 -3.32 7.56
CA GLU A 42 1.12 -4.65 8.08
C GLU A 42 0.66 -5.75 7.12
N LEU A 43 -0.57 -5.69 6.62
CA LEU A 43 -1.11 -6.65 5.64
C LEU A 43 -0.29 -6.71 4.33
N ILE A 44 0.18 -5.56 3.85
CA ILE A 44 1.01 -5.49 2.64
C ILE A 44 2.40 -6.06 2.91
N LEU A 45 2.97 -5.81 4.10
CA LEU A 45 4.26 -6.37 4.49
C LEU A 45 4.20 -7.89 4.60
N ASP A 46 3.16 -8.43 5.25
CA ASP A 46 2.91 -9.87 5.34
C ASP A 46 2.81 -10.51 3.95
N HIS A 47 2.19 -9.81 2.99
CA HIS A 47 2.07 -10.29 1.63
C HIS A 47 3.43 -10.49 0.94
N PHE A 48 4.46 -9.69 1.25
CA PHE A 48 5.80 -9.87 0.69
C PHE A 48 6.50 -11.14 1.17
N GLU A 49 6.05 -11.75 2.26
CA GLU A 49 6.58 -13.03 2.74
C GLU A 49 6.04 -14.24 1.95
N GLU A 50 5.01 -14.04 1.11
CA GLU A 50 4.42 -15.09 0.29
C GLU A 50 5.27 -15.39 -0.96
N GLU A 51 5.42 -16.67 -1.31
CA GLU A 51 6.12 -17.08 -2.55
C GLU A 51 5.45 -16.55 -3.83
N SER A 52 4.15 -16.23 -3.76
CA SER A 52 3.37 -15.67 -4.86
C SER A 52 3.25 -14.15 -4.85
N ALA A 53 4.02 -13.45 -4.01
CA ALA A 53 4.00 -12.00 -3.91
C ALA A 53 4.29 -11.36 -5.28
N CYS A 54 3.40 -10.47 -5.73
CA CYS A 54 3.59 -9.69 -6.94
C CYS A 54 2.69 -8.45 -6.97
N ALA A 55 2.97 -7.53 -7.90
CA ALA A 55 2.19 -6.30 -8.06
C ALA A 55 0.68 -6.53 -8.22
N ASP A 56 0.28 -7.55 -8.99
CA ASP A 56 -1.14 -7.86 -9.22
C ASP A 56 -1.83 -8.35 -7.94
N ARG A 57 -1.13 -9.12 -7.09
CA ARG A 57 -1.67 -9.59 -5.82
C ARG A 57 -1.84 -8.48 -4.81
N ILE A 58 -0.92 -7.52 -4.77
CA ILE A 58 -1.09 -6.31 -3.97
C ILE A 58 -2.30 -5.51 -4.45
N ALA A 59 -2.49 -5.37 -5.77
CA ALA A 59 -3.65 -4.70 -6.32
C ALA A 59 -4.97 -5.41 -5.96
N ASP A 60 -5.00 -6.75 -6.03
CA ASP A 60 -6.13 -7.56 -5.59
C ASP A 60 -6.43 -7.38 -4.09
N LEU A 61 -5.39 -7.34 -3.25
CA LEU A 61 -5.51 -7.07 -1.81
C LEU A 61 -6.16 -5.69 -1.56
N LEU A 62 -5.67 -4.64 -2.23
CA LEU A 62 -6.25 -3.29 -2.11
C LEU A 62 -7.71 -3.25 -2.57
N LEU A 63 -8.06 -4.00 -3.62
CA LEU A 63 -9.46 -4.10 -4.08
C LEU A 63 -10.35 -4.87 -3.11
N ALA A 64 -9.83 -5.91 -2.46
CA ALA A 64 -10.56 -6.64 -1.43
C ALA A 64 -10.89 -5.69 -0.26
N ILE A 65 -9.90 -4.94 0.22
CA ILE A 65 -10.09 -3.93 1.27
C ILE A 65 -11.15 -2.88 0.86
N GLU A 66 -11.12 -2.40 -0.40
CA GLU A 66 -12.15 -1.47 -0.89
C GLU A 66 -13.58 -2.02 -0.79
N GLN A 67 -13.74 -3.31 -1.11
CA GLN A 67 -15.04 -3.97 -1.10
C GLN A 67 -15.51 -4.28 0.33
N GLU A 68 -14.60 -4.73 1.20
CA GLU A 68 -14.91 -5.16 2.56
C GLU A 68 -15.12 -3.96 3.51
N ASP A 69 -14.17 -3.02 3.53
CA ASP A 69 -14.13 -1.97 4.53
C ASP A 69 -14.86 -0.70 4.08
N PHE A 70 -14.73 -0.34 2.80
CA PHE A 70 -15.33 0.90 2.28
C PHE A 70 -16.69 0.67 1.63
N LYS A 71 -17.07 -0.58 1.34
CA LYS A 71 -18.28 -0.94 0.57
C LYS A 71 -18.40 -0.12 -0.73
N GLN A 72 -17.25 0.27 -1.28
CA GLN A 72 -17.15 1.07 -2.49
C GLN A 72 -16.60 0.19 -3.59
N LYS A 73 -17.19 0.31 -4.78
CA LYS A 73 -16.66 -0.32 -5.99
C LYS A 73 -16.06 0.78 -6.85
N ARG A 74 -14.80 1.12 -6.58
CA ARG A 74 -14.05 2.10 -7.37
C ARG A 74 -13.48 1.44 -8.62
N SER A 75 -12.86 2.25 -9.47
CA SER A 75 -12.09 1.74 -10.60
C SER A 75 -10.87 0.99 -10.10
N ASP A 76 -10.68 -0.24 -10.58
CA ASP A 76 -9.49 -1.07 -10.33
C ASP A 76 -8.17 -0.38 -10.69
N GLN A 77 -8.22 0.69 -11.48
CA GLN A 77 -7.05 1.43 -11.93
C GLN A 77 -6.21 1.97 -10.77
N ALA A 78 -6.84 2.52 -9.73
CA ALA A 78 -6.11 3.10 -8.60
C ALA A 78 -5.39 2.01 -7.78
N ALA A 79 -6.07 0.90 -7.51
CA ALA A 79 -5.49 -0.24 -6.82
C ALA A 79 -4.34 -0.87 -7.63
N LYS A 80 -4.49 -1.00 -8.95
CA LYS A 80 -3.41 -1.49 -9.85
C LYS A 80 -2.19 -0.56 -9.85
N GLN A 81 -2.42 0.75 -9.94
CA GLN A 81 -1.33 1.73 -9.89
C GLN A 81 -0.61 1.72 -8.55
N ALA A 82 -1.35 1.64 -7.44
CA ALA A 82 -0.79 1.55 -6.10
C ALA A 82 -0.02 0.24 -5.92
N GLY A 83 -0.58 -0.91 -6.31
CA GLY A 83 0.10 -2.21 -6.25
C GLY A 83 1.41 -2.24 -7.04
N HIS A 84 1.44 -1.62 -8.22
CA HIS A 84 2.69 -1.49 -8.99
C HIS A 84 3.72 -0.59 -8.30
N ALA A 85 3.30 0.55 -7.74
CA ALA A 85 4.19 1.46 -7.02
C ALA A 85 4.79 0.81 -5.76
N ILE A 86 3.96 0.07 -5.01
CA ILE A 86 4.36 -0.69 -3.83
C ILE A 86 5.35 -1.80 -4.22
N TRP A 87 5.08 -2.55 -5.30
CA TRP A 87 5.99 -3.57 -5.79
C TRP A 87 7.35 -3.01 -6.22
N GLN A 88 7.35 -1.87 -6.93
CA GLN A 88 8.60 -1.19 -7.30
C GLN A 88 9.41 -0.73 -6.08
N ALA A 89 8.74 -0.28 -5.01
CA ALA A 89 9.41 0.08 -3.76
C ALA A 89 10.07 -1.16 -3.12
N PHE A 90 9.38 -2.30 -3.16
CA PHE A 90 9.92 -3.57 -2.67
C PHE A 90 11.13 -4.05 -3.49
N GLU A 91 11.04 -4.02 -4.82
CA GLU A 91 12.16 -4.36 -5.71
C GLU A 91 13.39 -3.48 -5.45
N ARG A 92 13.18 -2.17 -5.20
CA ARG A 92 14.26 -1.24 -4.81
C ARG A 92 14.85 -1.55 -3.44
N PHE A 93 14.03 -2.03 -2.50
CA PHE A 93 14.45 -2.35 -1.14
C PHE A 93 15.33 -3.60 -1.07
N ILE A 94 15.03 -4.62 -1.89
CA ILE A 94 15.76 -5.90 -1.92
C ILE A 94 16.97 -5.92 -2.88
N ALA A 95 17.09 -4.90 -3.74
CA ALA A 95 18.20 -4.75 -4.70
C ALA A 95 19.50 -4.25 -4.04
#